data_AF-A0A4C1XG87-F1
#
_entry.id   AF-A0A4C1XG87-F1
#
_cell.length_a   1.000
_cell.length_b   1.000
_cell.length_c   1.000
_cell.angle_alpha   90.00
_cell.angle_beta   90.00
_cell.angle_gamma   90.00
#
_symmetry.space_group_name_H-M   'P 1'
#
loop_
_entity.id
_entity.type
_entity.pdbx_description
1 polymer ?
#
loop_
_entity_poly.entity_id
_entity_poly.type
_entity_poly.pdbx_seq_one_letter_code
_entity_poly.pdbx_strand_id
1 'polypeptide(L)'
;MHQRCCVPLQSQRLELTKYYRVADNSKRLTLEAVKKQKLMRLDEKLQPRNDKIAPECGISKRDVDGSSFLVCTSHANPNVVSYSWKLKNDNDSLNGEEISQVGQEGLLKLSDSVDQHRTYLCYAKNSVGLSRPCEIDIIRNPDKAISSYPRTYVVIITTIHGRQLRGNRGDSRGIIMGVRKMWIDLI
;
A
#
# COMPACT_ATOMS: atom_id res chain seq x y z
N MET A 1 46.77 63.67 50.97
CA MET A 1 45.97 63.94 49.77
C MET A 1 45.53 62.60 49.17
N HIS A 2 44.28 62.18 49.39
CA HIS A 2 43.76 60.91 48.88
C HIS A 2 42.77 61.19 47.75
N GLN A 3 43.24 61.10 46.51
CA GLN A 3 42.41 61.25 45.33
C GLN A 3 41.66 59.93 45.11
N ARG A 4 40.40 59.85 45.55
CA ARG A 4 39.53 58.74 45.18
C ARG A 4 39.19 58.89 43.70
N CYS A 5 39.73 57.99 42.89
CA CYS A 5 39.35 57.88 41.48
C CYS A 5 37.89 57.41 41.38
N CYS A 6 36.98 58.33 41.05
CA CYS A 6 35.63 57.98 40.59
C CYS A 6 35.74 57.52 39.13
N VAL A 7 35.69 56.20 38.89
CA VAL A 7 35.59 55.67 37.53
C VAL A 7 34.22 56.06 36.96
N PRO A 8 34.12 56.65 35.75
CA PRO A 8 32.85 57.03 35.17
C PRO A 8 31.91 55.83 35.00
N LEU A 9 30.66 55.93 35.48
CA LEU A 9 29.62 54.88 35.36
C LEU A 9 29.43 54.38 33.92
N GLN A 10 29.66 55.24 32.93
CA GLN A 10 29.55 54.91 31.50
C GLN A 10 30.68 53.98 31.02
N SER A 11 31.88 54.10 31.60
CA SER A 11 33.00 53.19 31.36
C SER A 11 32.72 51.81 31.96
N GLN A 12 32.11 51.75 33.14
CA GLN A 12 31.73 50.48 33.77
C GLN A 12 30.61 49.77 32.98
N ARG A 13 29.65 50.52 32.42
CA ARG A 13 28.58 49.97 31.56
C ARG A 13 29.14 49.34 30.28
N LEU A 14 30.12 50.00 29.64
CA LEU A 14 30.78 49.49 28.43
C LEU A 14 31.50 48.18 28.71
N GLU A 15 32.26 48.09 29.81
CA GLU A 15 32.95 46.85 30.21
C GLU A 15 31.97 45.71 30.53
N LEU A 16 30.88 46.00 31.22
CA LEU A 16 29.79 45.03 31.45
C LEU A 16 29.21 44.52 30.13
N THR A 17 28.90 45.40 29.16
CA THR A 17 28.39 44.95 27.85
C THR A 17 29.38 44.10 27.06
N LYS A 18 30.69 44.38 27.16
CA LYS A 18 31.71 43.52 26.55
C LYS A 18 31.72 42.14 27.22
N TYR A 19 31.70 42.09 28.54
CA TYR A 19 31.63 40.84 29.30
C TYR A 19 30.40 39.99 28.93
N TYR A 20 29.21 40.59 28.89
CA TYR A 20 27.98 39.87 28.51
C TYR A 20 28.02 39.34 27.07
N ARG A 21 28.55 40.12 26.12
CA ARG A 21 28.72 39.65 24.72
C ARG A 21 29.66 38.46 24.62
N VAL A 22 30.76 38.47 25.36
CA VAL A 22 31.70 37.34 25.40
C VAL A 22 31.03 36.10 25.99
N ALA A 23 30.26 36.26 27.07
CA ALA A 23 29.51 35.17 27.69
C ALA A 23 28.44 34.58 26.75
N ASP A 24 27.70 35.43 26.03
CA ASP A 24 26.69 34.98 25.06
C ASP A 24 27.30 34.27 23.85
N ASN A 25 28.43 34.77 23.33
CA ASN A 25 29.18 34.09 22.29
C ASN A 25 29.68 32.72 22.76
N SER A 26 30.21 32.62 23.99
CA SER A 26 30.64 31.36 24.61
C SER A 26 29.48 30.36 24.76
N LYS A 27 28.31 30.83 25.20
CA LYS A 27 27.09 30.00 25.26
C LYS A 27 26.62 29.56 23.87
N ARG A 28 26.72 30.43 22.87
CA ARG A 28 26.33 30.10 21.48
C ARG A 28 27.26 29.05 20.88
N LEU A 29 28.56 29.19 21.10
CA LEU A 29 29.60 28.23 20.71
C LEU A 29 29.38 26.86 21.36
N THR A 30 29.08 26.82 22.66
CA THR A 30 28.79 25.56 23.36
C THR A 30 27.48 24.93 22.89
N LEU A 31 26.44 25.74 22.66
CA LEU A 31 25.17 25.26 22.11
C LEU A 31 25.34 24.70 20.69
N GLU A 32 26.14 25.34 19.83
CA GLU A 32 26.46 24.84 18.49
C GLU A 32 27.28 23.56 18.55
N ALA A 33 28.26 23.46 19.46
CA ALA A 33 29.03 22.24 19.67
C ALA A 33 28.14 21.08 20.15
N VAL A 34 27.23 21.33 21.10
CA VAL A 34 26.26 20.33 21.58
C VAL A 34 25.26 19.95 20.49
N LYS A 35 24.78 20.90 19.69
CA LYS A 35 23.92 20.62 18.53
C LYS A 35 24.64 19.75 17.50
N LYS A 36 25.90 20.08 17.17
CA LYS A 36 26.74 19.28 16.28
C LYS A 36 26.98 17.87 16.84
N GLN A 37 27.30 17.75 18.13
CA GLN A 37 27.49 16.45 18.78
C GLN A 37 26.20 15.62 18.79
N LYS A 38 25.04 16.24 19.00
CA LYS A 38 23.73 15.57 18.93
C LYS A 38 23.42 15.09 17.50
N LEU A 39 23.76 15.88 16.49
CA LEU A 39 23.59 15.52 15.08
C LEU A 39 24.49 14.34 14.68
N MET A 40 25.77 14.36 15.07
CA MET A 40 26.67 13.22 14.85
C MET A 40 26.13 11.91 15.47
N ARG A 41 25.55 11.97 16.67
CA ARG A 41 24.91 10.80 17.31
C ARG A 41 23.59 10.37 16.65
N LEU A 42 22.92 11.27 15.95
CA LEU A 42 21.72 10.95 15.18
C LEU A 42 22.09 10.21 13.91
N ASP A 43 23.14 10.63 13.21
CA ASP A 43 23.63 9.98 11.99
C ASP A 43 24.16 8.56 12.26
N GLU A 44 24.80 8.33 13.42
CA GLU A 44 25.23 6.99 13.85
C GLU A 44 24.04 6.01 14.02
N LYS A 45 22.90 6.51 14.51
CA LYS A 45 21.66 5.73 14.65
C LYS A 45 20.90 5.58 13.34
N LEU A 46 21.23 6.38 12.33
CA LEU A 46 20.58 6.43 11.04
C LEU A 46 21.38 5.73 9.94
N GLN A 47 22.21 4.74 10.30
CA GLN A 47 22.78 3.85 9.29
C GLN A 47 21.64 3.10 8.60
N PRO A 48 21.48 3.21 7.27
CA PRO A 48 20.48 2.43 6.56
C PRO A 48 20.81 0.96 6.79
N ARG A 49 19.90 0.22 7.42
CA ARG A 49 20.08 -1.21 7.60
C ARG A 49 20.09 -1.85 6.22
N ASN A 50 21.27 -2.24 5.75
CA ASN A 50 21.42 -3.03 4.53
C ASN A 50 21.12 -4.51 4.84
N ASP A 51 19.95 -4.74 5.43
CA ASP A 51 19.53 -6.08 5.82
C ASP A 51 19.15 -6.84 4.55
N LYS A 52 19.69 -8.06 4.41
CA LYS A 52 19.36 -8.95 3.30
C LYS A 52 17.92 -9.42 3.47
N ILE A 53 17.06 -9.13 2.49
CA ILE A 53 15.62 -9.38 2.52
C ILE A 53 15.27 -10.31 1.36
N ALA A 54 14.60 -11.41 1.67
CA ALA A 54 14.00 -12.28 0.66
C ALA A 54 12.90 -11.51 -0.10
N PRO A 55 12.72 -11.78 -1.40
CA PRO A 55 11.82 -11.00 -2.22
C PRO A 55 10.36 -11.20 -1.79
N GLU A 56 9.61 -10.11 -1.74
CA GLU A 56 8.16 -10.11 -1.63
C GLU A 56 7.60 -9.63 -2.97
N CYS A 57 6.86 -10.49 -3.68
CA CYS A 57 6.34 -10.15 -5.01
C CYS A 57 4.99 -9.43 -4.94
N GLY A 58 4.61 -8.80 -6.06
CA GLY A 58 3.26 -8.35 -6.37
C GLY A 58 3.01 -8.50 -7.87
N ILE A 59 1.76 -8.78 -8.26
CA ILE A 59 1.36 -8.89 -9.67
C ILE A 59 0.32 -7.83 -10.00
N SER A 60 0.44 -7.23 -11.18
CA SER A 60 -0.51 -6.29 -11.74
C SER A 60 -0.75 -6.57 -13.22
N LYS A 61 -1.91 -6.16 -13.75
CA LYS A 61 -2.21 -6.20 -15.19
C LYS A 61 -1.96 -4.83 -15.80
N ARG A 62 -1.30 -4.80 -16.97
CA ARG A 62 -1.06 -3.60 -17.76
C ARG A 62 -1.46 -3.87 -19.21
N ASP A 63 -2.31 -3.04 -19.77
CA ASP A 63 -2.74 -3.12 -21.17
C ASP A 63 -1.97 -2.06 -21.98
N VAL A 64 -1.23 -2.48 -23.02
CA VAL A 64 -0.40 -1.60 -23.87
C VAL A 64 -0.62 -1.99 -25.33
N ASP A 65 -0.96 -1.02 -26.18
CA ASP A 65 -1.14 -1.21 -27.62
C ASP A 65 -2.07 -2.39 -28.01
N GLY A 66 -3.14 -2.57 -27.24
CA GLY A 66 -4.11 -3.65 -27.44
C GLY A 66 -3.64 -5.04 -26.96
N SER A 67 -2.42 -5.15 -26.45
CA SER A 67 -1.89 -6.36 -25.81
C SER A 67 -2.00 -6.26 -24.29
N SER A 68 -2.50 -7.32 -23.65
CA SER A 68 -2.51 -7.44 -22.20
C SER A 68 -1.21 -8.06 -21.68
N PHE A 69 -0.60 -7.43 -20.67
CA PHE A 69 0.60 -7.91 -19.99
C PHE A 69 0.32 -8.09 -18.50
N LEU A 70 0.90 -9.13 -17.91
CA LEU A 70 1.06 -9.24 -16.46
C LEU A 70 2.45 -8.76 -16.09
N VAL A 71 2.52 -7.91 -15.07
CA VAL A 71 3.75 -7.31 -14.57
C VAL A 71 3.92 -7.78 -13.13
N CYS A 72 5.02 -8.50 -12.90
CA CYS A 72 5.44 -8.94 -11.59
C CYS A 72 6.58 -8.06 -11.09
N THR A 73 6.37 -7.44 -9.94
CA THR A 73 7.37 -6.61 -9.25
C THR A 73 7.71 -7.25 -7.91
N SER A 74 8.84 -6.88 -7.33
CA SER A 74 9.20 -7.37 -6.00
C SER A 74 10.00 -6.36 -5.20
N HIS A 75 9.79 -6.40 -3.88
CA HIS A 75 10.58 -5.66 -2.92
C HIS A 75 11.61 -6.62 -2.31
N ALA A 76 12.89 -6.43 -2.61
CA ALA A 76 13.96 -7.35 -2.25
C ALA A 76 15.28 -6.62 -2.00
N ASN A 77 16.13 -7.20 -1.13
CA ASN A 77 17.50 -6.77 -0.95
C ASN A 77 18.46 -7.98 -0.91
N PRO A 78 19.34 -8.19 -1.92
CA PRO A 78 19.63 -7.31 -3.04
C PRO A 78 18.46 -7.17 -4.03
N ASN A 79 18.47 -6.04 -4.76
CA ASN A 79 17.47 -5.66 -5.76
C ASN A 79 17.56 -6.47 -7.07
N VAL A 80 18.61 -7.27 -7.22
CA VAL A 80 18.77 -8.20 -8.35
C VAL A 80 17.88 -9.42 -8.11
N VAL A 81 16.79 -9.51 -8.86
CA VAL A 81 15.76 -10.54 -8.74
C VAL A 81 15.51 -11.18 -10.11
N SER A 82 15.36 -12.50 -10.14
CA SER A 82 14.84 -13.22 -11.29
C SER A 82 13.38 -13.62 -11.07
N TYR A 83 12.57 -13.50 -12.13
CA TYR A 83 11.15 -13.84 -12.09
C TYR A 83 10.87 -15.15 -12.80
N SER A 84 9.87 -15.89 -12.32
CA SER A 84 9.40 -17.13 -12.94
C SER A 84 7.88 -17.17 -12.91
N TRP A 85 7.28 -17.53 -14.05
CA TRP A 85 5.83 -17.60 -14.20
C TRP A 85 5.37 -19.05 -14.31
N LYS A 86 4.21 -19.35 -13.73
CA LYS A 86 3.53 -20.63 -13.83
C LYS A 86 2.02 -20.43 -13.88
N LEU A 87 1.30 -21.40 -14.43
CA LEU A 87 -0.14 -21.50 -14.23
C LEU A 87 -0.40 -22.28 -12.95
N LYS A 88 -1.45 -21.90 -12.20
CA LYS A 88 -1.86 -22.64 -11.00
C LYS A 88 -2.37 -24.04 -11.32
N ASN A 89 -2.94 -24.22 -12.51
CA ASN A 89 -3.37 -25.52 -13.01
C ASN A 89 -2.23 -26.12 -13.84
N ASP A 90 -1.55 -27.12 -13.29
CA ASP A 90 -0.37 -27.77 -13.90
C ASP A 90 -0.68 -28.53 -15.20
N ASN A 91 -1.95 -28.71 -15.57
CA ASN A 91 -2.34 -29.35 -16.83
C ASN A 91 -2.08 -28.46 -18.07
N ASP A 92 -1.95 -27.15 -17.88
CA ASP A 92 -1.61 -26.19 -18.93
C ASP A 92 -0.18 -25.68 -18.71
N SER A 93 0.65 -25.78 -19.74
CA SER A 93 1.94 -25.10 -19.79
C SER A 93 1.79 -23.71 -20.44
N LEU A 94 2.68 -22.79 -20.09
CA LEU A 94 2.78 -21.48 -20.76
C LEU A 94 3.29 -21.69 -22.19
N ASN A 95 2.38 -22.07 -23.09
CA ASN A 95 2.65 -22.40 -24.49
C ASN A 95 2.17 -21.24 -25.37
N GLY A 96 2.98 -20.18 -25.42
CA GLY A 96 2.74 -19.02 -26.29
C GLY A 96 2.85 -17.67 -25.58
N GLU A 97 2.88 -17.65 -24.24
CA GLU A 97 3.13 -16.44 -23.48
C GLU A 97 4.62 -16.05 -23.57
N GLU A 98 4.87 -14.81 -23.99
CA GLU A 98 6.22 -14.26 -24.06
C GLU A 98 6.63 -13.78 -22.66
N ILE A 99 7.59 -14.50 -22.05
CA ILE A 99 8.20 -14.11 -20.78
C ILE A 99 9.38 -13.21 -21.08
N SER A 100 9.32 -11.99 -20.57
CA SER A 100 10.40 -11.00 -20.68
C SER A 100 10.72 -10.43 -19.31
N GLN A 101 11.93 -9.90 -19.14
CA GLN A 101 12.30 -9.16 -17.93
C GLN A 101 12.86 -7.80 -18.36
N VAL A 102 12.25 -6.73 -17.87
CA VAL A 102 12.66 -5.35 -18.16
C VAL A 102 13.03 -4.69 -16.84
N GLY A 103 14.33 -4.51 -16.62
CA GLY A 103 14.85 -3.97 -15.37
C GLY A 103 14.52 -4.87 -14.17
N GLN A 104 13.76 -4.34 -13.22
CA GLN A 104 13.31 -5.04 -12.01
C GLN A 104 11.87 -5.57 -12.13
N GLU A 105 11.27 -5.54 -13.32
CA GLU A 105 9.93 -6.07 -13.57
C GLU A 105 10.00 -7.34 -14.44
N GLY A 106 9.26 -8.39 -14.04
CA GLY A 106 9.00 -9.55 -14.89
C GLY A 106 7.70 -9.34 -15.66
N LEU A 107 7.76 -9.43 -17.00
CA LEU A 107 6.60 -9.28 -17.88
C LEU A 107 6.18 -10.64 -18.44
N LEU A 108 4.87 -10.86 -18.51
CA LEU A 108 4.24 -11.97 -19.20
C LEU A 108 3.20 -11.41 -20.18
N LYS A 109 3.42 -11.60 -21.47
CA LYS A 109 2.41 -11.24 -22.47
C LYS A 109 1.30 -12.29 -22.49
N LEU A 110 0.05 -11.86 -22.34
CA LEU A 110 -1.10 -12.75 -22.41
C LEU A 110 -1.49 -13.01 -23.86
N SER A 111 -1.61 -14.28 -24.23
CA SER A 111 -2.06 -14.70 -25.56
C SER A 111 -3.57 -14.46 -25.75
N ASP A 112 -3.95 -14.08 -26.98
CA ASP A 112 -5.35 -13.85 -27.38
C ASP A 112 -6.18 -15.11 -27.59
N SER A 113 -5.52 -16.26 -27.66
CA SER A 113 -6.12 -17.57 -27.93
C SER A 113 -6.74 -18.25 -26.69
N VAL A 114 -6.68 -17.62 -25.52
CA VAL A 114 -7.08 -18.24 -24.25
C VAL A 114 -8.39 -17.63 -23.74
N ASP A 115 -9.50 -18.31 -24.05
CA ASP A 115 -10.88 -17.93 -23.68
C ASP A 115 -11.32 -18.40 -22.28
N GLN A 116 -10.41 -18.98 -21.49
CA GLN A 116 -10.71 -19.60 -20.20
C GLN A 116 -10.18 -18.76 -19.02
N HIS A 117 -10.88 -18.86 -17.88
CA HIS A 117 -10.40 -18.36 -16.60
C HIS A 117 -9.10 -19.08 -16.24
N ARG A 118 -8.02 -18.32 -16.01
CA ARG A 118 -6.72 -18.84 -15.62
C ARG A 118 -6.15 -18.05 -14.45
N THR A 119 -5.55 -18.77 -13.51
CA THR A 119 -4.77 -18.18 -12.41
C THR A 119 -3.29 -18.25 -12.73
N TYR A 120 -2.64 -17.11 -12.80
CA TYR A 120 -1.20 -16.99 -13.03
C TYR A 120 -0.47 -16.82 -11.71
N LEU A 121 0.66 -17.53 -11.59
CA LEU A 121 1.55 -17.50 -10.45
C LEU A 121 2.88 -16.86 -10.86
N CYS A 122 3.34 -15.88 -10.09
CA CYS A 122 4.70 -15.33 -10.20
C CYS A 122 5.53 -15.69 -8.97
N TYR A 123 6.77 -16.07 -9.21
CA TYR A 123 7.80 -16.25 -8.20
C TYR A 123 8.95 -15.29 -8.44
N ALA A 124 9.39 -14.62 -7.40
CA ALA A 124 10.57 -13.77 -7.40
C ALA A 124 11.70 -14.47 -6.64
N LYS A 125 12.91 -14.50 -7.19
CA LYS A 125 14.08 -15.15 -6.57
C LYS A 125 15.25 -14.18 -6.52
N ASN A 126 15.83 -14.00 -5.34
CA ASN A 126 17.11 -13.31 -5.19
C ASN A 126 18.15 -14.23 -4.53
N SER A 127 19.33 -13.69 -4.20
CA SER A 127 20.40 -14.45 -3.53
C SER A 127 20.06 -14.89 -2.10
N VAL A 128 19.05 -14.30 -1.47
CA VAL A 128 18.61 -14.60 -0.11
C VAL A 128 17.59 -15.73 -0.10
N GLY A 129 16.67 -15.74 -1.07
CA GLY A 129 15.65 -16.77 -1.14
C GLY A 129 14.63 -16.57 -2.26
N LEU A 130 13.61 -17.42 -2.20
CA LEU A 130 12.45 -17.42 -3.09
C LEU A 130 11.27 -16.74 -2.39
N SER A 131 10.50 -15.93 -3.12
CA SER A 131 9.27 -15.33 -2.63
C SER A 131 8.19 -16.37 -2.44
N ARG A 132 7.17 -16.01 -1.65
CA ARG A 132 5.86 -16.67 -1.77
C ARG A 132 5.29 -16.42 -3.18
N PRO A 133 4.49 -17.35 -3.73
CA PRO A 133 3.83 -17.11 -5.00
C PRO A 133 2.87 -15.93 -4.88
N CYS A 134 2.91 -15.05 -5.86
CA CYS A 134 1.86 -14.09 -6.09
C CYS A 134 0.88 -14.67 -7.09
N GLU A 135 -0.41 -14.43 -6.89
CA GLU A 135 -1.47 -15.01 -7.71
C GLU A 135 -2.33 -13.89 -8.31
N ILE A 136 -2.73 -14.05 -9.57
CA ILE A 136 -3.74 -13.21 -10.20
C ILE A 136 -4.67 -14.05 -11.07
N ASP A 137 -5.96 -13.81 -10.93
CA ASP A 137 -7.00 -14.43 -11.74
C ASP A 137 -7.33 -13.55 -12.94
N ILE A 138 -7.25 -14.12 -14.14
CA ILE A 138 -7.60 -13.43 -15.38
C ILE A 138 -8.82 -14.07 -16.00
N ILE A 139 -9.83 -13.24 -16.27
CA ILE A 139 -11.05 -13.61 -16.98
C ILE A 139 -11.18 -12.69 -18.18
N ARG A 140 -10.96 -13.21 -19.38
CA ARG A 140 -11.00 -12.42 -20.62
C ARG A 140 -12.42 -12.00 -21.02
N ASN A 141 -13.44 -12.73 -20.53
CA ASN A 141 -14.85 -12.40 -20.74
C ASN A 141 -15.55 -12.02 -19.41
N PRO A 142 -15.71 -10.71 -19.11
CA PRO A 142 -16.40 -10.26 -17.89
C PRO A 142 -17.88 -10.68 -17.85
N ASP A 143 -18.54 -10.89 -18.99
CA ASP A 143 -19.93 -11.36 -19.03
C ASP A 143 -20.08 -12.79 -18.50
N LYS A 144 -19.01 -13.61 -18.59
CA LYS A 144 -18.95 -14.94 -17.97
C LYS A 144 -18.48 -14.90 -16.51
N ALA A 145 -17.72 -13.88 -16.10
CA ALA A 145 -17.28 -13.72 -14.72
C ALA A 145 -18.47 -13.51 -13.77
N ILE A 146 -19.46 -12.71 -14.19
CA ILE A 146 -20.69 -12.43 -13.43
C ILE A 146 -21.54 -13.70 -13.25
N SER A 147 -21.38 -14.71 -14.11
CA SER A 147 -22.07 -16.01 -13.98
C SER A 147 -21.38 -16.98 -13.00
N SER A 148 -20.13 -16.72 -12.59
CA SER A 148 -19.35 -17.63 -11.73
C SER A 148 -19.44 -17.29 -10.24
N TYR A 149 -19.82 -16.06 -9.89
CA TYR A 149 -20.06 -15.71 -8.50
C TYR A 149 -21.41 -16.30 -8.07
N PRO A 150 -21.50 -16.99 -6.92
CA PRO A 150 -22.80 -17.42 -6.41
C PRO A 150 -23.65 -16.18 -6.20
N ARG A 151 -24.75 -16.05 -6.96
CA ARG A 151 -25.73 -14.99 -6.76
C ARG A 151 -26.22 -15.07 -5.31
N THR A 152 -25.76 -14.17 -4.46
CA THR A 152 -26.27 -14.06 -3.09
C THR A 152 -27.70 -13.56 -3.17
N TYR A 153 -28.66 -14.39 -2.77
CA TYR A 153 -30.07 -13.99 -2.74
C TYR A 153 -30.30 -13.04 -1.58
N VAL A 154 -30.60 -11.77 -1.88
CA VAL A 154 -31.12 -10.86 -0.87
C VAL A 154 -32.63 -11.07 -0.78
N VAL A 155 -33.09 -11.69 0.30
CA VAL A 155 -34.53 -11.79 0.61
C VAL A 155 -34.97 -10.46 1.21
N ILE A 156 -35.49 -9.56 0.39
CA ILE A 156 -36.12 -8.33 0.89
C ILE A 156 -37.54 -8.67 1.35
N ILE A 157 -37.72 -8.80 2.66
CA ILE A 157 -39.05 -8.93 3.27
C ILE A 157 -39.69 -7.54 3.28
N THR A 158 -40.46 -7.20 2.26
CA THR A 158 -41.28 -5.98 2.28
C THR A 158 -42.53 -6.25 3.09
N THR A 159 -42.65 -5.66 4.28
CA THR A 159 -43.87 -5.71 5.09
C THR A 159 -44.96 -4.89 4.37
N ILE A 160 -45.86 -5.57 3.66
CA ILE A 160 -47.02 -4.93 3.03
C ILE A 160 -48.01 -4.59 4.14
N HIS A 161 -48.04 -3.33 4.58
CA HIS A 161 -49.14 -2.84 5.40
C HIS A 161 -50.38 -2.70 4.50
N GLY A 162 -51.23 -3.72 4.49
CA GLY A 162 -52.52 -3.65 3.81
C GLY A 162 -53.34 -2.48 4.34
N ARG A 163 -53.77 -1.56 3.47
CA ARG A 163 -54.77 -0.55 3.83
C ARG A 163 -56.07 -1.27 4.18
N GLN A 164 -56.52 -1.11 5.42
CA GLN A 164 -57.81 -1.58 5.93
C GLN A 164 -58.95 -1.03 5.06
N LEU A 165 -59.60 -1.88 4.26
CA LEU A 165 -60.95 -1.59 3.77
C LEU A 165 -61.92 -1.84 4.94
N ARG A 166 -62.71 -0.82 5.31
CA ARG A 166 -63.76 -0.97 6.33
C ARG A 166 -64.75 -2.05 5.87
N GLY A 167 -64.79 -3.17 6.59
CA GLY A 167 -65.78 -4.23 6.42
C GLY A 167 -66.03 -4.90 7.76
N ASN A 168 -67.30 -5.06 8.10
CA ASN A 168 -67.80 -5.36 9.44
C ASN A 168 -67.44 -6.76 9.96
N ARG A 169 -67.12 -6.78 11.26
CA ARG A 169 -67.43 -7.82 12.26
C ARG A 169 -66.97 -9.27 11.96
N GLY A 170 -65.83 -9.61 12.57
CA GLY A 170 -65.52 -10.96 13.03
C GLY A 170 -64.75 -11.84 12.04
N ASP A 171 -63.44 -11.59 11.87
CA ASP A 171 -62.55 -12.66 11.41
C ASP A 171 -61.11 -12.44 11.89
N SER A 172 -60.41 -13.53 12.15
CA SER A 172 -59.11 -13.58 12.83
C SER A 172 -57.99 -13.08 11.91
N ARG A 173 -57.14 -12.19 12.44
CA ARG A 173 -56.10 -11.47 11.71
C ARG A 173 -54.99 -12.41 11.22
N GLY A 174 -55.00 -12.78 9.94
CA GLY A 174 -53.85 -13.39 9.25
C GLY A 174 -52.95 -12.32 8.61
N ILE A 175 -51.68 -12.27 8.99
CA ILE A 175 -50.65 -11.49 8.29
C ILE A 175 -50.29 -12.26 7.00
N ILE A 176 -50.60 -11.71 5.82
CA ILE A 176 -50.12 -12.28 4.56
C ILE A 176 -48.69 -11.78 4.32
N MET A 177 -47.69 -12.62 4.59
CA MET A 177 -46.29 -12.35 4.24
C MET A 177 -46.06 -12.62 2.75
N GLY A 178 -46.02 -11.57 1.93
CA GLY A 178 -45.65 -11.67 0.51
C GLY A 178 -44.13 -11.71 0.34
N VAL A 179 -43.58 -12.82 -0.15
CA VAL A 179 -42.15 -12.95 -0.47
C VAL A 179 -41.93 -12.57 -1.93
N ARG A 180 -41.28 -11.45 -2.21
CA ARG A 180 -40.78 -11.12 -3.56
C ARG A 180 -39.28 -11.45 -3.64
N LYS A 181 -38.94 -12.42 -4.49
CA LYS A 181 -37.54 -12.67 -4.89
C LYS A 181 -37.17 -11.63 -5.95
N MET A 182 -36.16 -10.81 -5.66
CA MET A 182 -35.70 -9.76 -6.57
C MET A 182 -34.20 -9.90 -6.74
N TRP A 183 -33.72 -9.86 -7.98
CA TRP A 183 -32.30 -9.92 -8.31
C TRP A 183 -31.72 -8.51 -8.08
N ILE A 184 -30.66 -8.40 -7.29
CA ILE A 184 -29.90 -7.16 -7.15
C ILE A 184 -28.46 -7.50 -7.55
N ASP A 185 -28.02 -6.89 -8.64
CA ASP A 185 -26.60 -6.88 -9.00
C ASP A 185 -25.93 -5.85 -8.09
N LEU A 186 -25.12 -6.32 -7.14
CA LEU A 186 -24.25 -5.48 -6.33
C LEU A 186 -23.09 -5.04 -7.23
N ILE A 187 -23.13 -3.78 -7.67
CA ILE A 187 -22.00 -3.06 -8.28
C ILE A 187 -21.05 -2.64 -7.17
#